data_AF-A0A1J4KII9-F1
#
_entry.id   AF-A0A1J4KII9-F1
#
_cell.length_a   1.000
_cell.length_b   1.000
_cell.length_c   1.000
_cell.angle_alpha   90.00
_cell.angle_beta   90.00
_cell.angle_gamma   90.00
#
_symmetry.space_group_name_H-M   'P 1'
#
loop_
_entity.id
_entity.type
_entity.pdbx_description
1 polymer ?
#
loop_
_entity_poly.entity_id
_entity_poly.type
_entity_poly.pdbx_seq_one_letter_code
_entity_poly.pdbx_strand_id
1 'polypeptide(L)'
;MEIDFSSGIDGFEALPPDIQAMLKRKSSRDPISRFSNKLHMLLNFADKDLMKQEFIGAGWTEGNNFRINKKRLIQIMDIKLNTLNVNLKDLKFQQLHSDQSGWTLWCREGFTPNSTVDDIAEVKSDKFAKNDKPLAPVFTDDMQQSKLAVLKDITLGKCDSSQTQIYKKITISIWEELIDSPIQKSSALPAEFINLSAVRFRASHQKLENAKEILHRIFICADPSQLTIIDFAVFMARFGPEETLMQKVGSLLKSSNENNNWLRLTTAKNSLPNENSSFYGFFDEIENNGFVLHRPDGTTSHLYNIVDTPATEAYLIDADGQKYNSWQDYFAKNPVESIFGW
;
A
#
# COMPACT_ATOMS: atom_id res chain seq x y z
N MET A 1 -38.26 -11.18 -5.86
CA MET A 1 -37.83 -12.58 -5.98
C MET A 1 -36.44 -12.61 -5.35
N GLU A 2 -36.36 -12.98 -4.07
CA GLU A 2 -35.08 -13.10 -3.37
C GLU A 2 -34.36 -14.33 -3.91
N ILE A 3 -33.13 -14.15 -4.37
CA ILE A 3 -32.30 -15.23 -4.91
C ILE A 3 -31.62 -15.89 -3.71
N ASP A 4 -31.88 -17.17 -3.52
CA ASP A 4 -31.26 -17.96 -2.46
C ASP A 4 -29.87 -18.44 -2.89
N PHE A 5 -28.83 -17.78 -2.39
CA PHE A 5 -27.43 -18.09 -2.65
C PHE A 5 -26.89 -19.26 -1.80
N SER A 6 -27.74 -19.93 -1.00
CA SER A 6 -27.33 -21.01 -0.09
C SER A 6 -27.41 -22.43 -0.68
N SER A 7 -27.95 -22.59 -1.89
CA SER A 7 -28.02 -23.88 -2.59
C SER A 7 -26.83 -24.04 -3.56
N GLY A 8 -26.23 -25.24 -3.60
CA GLY A 8 -25.06 -25.60 -4.41
C GLY A 8 -25.30 -25.61 -5.93
N ILE A 9 -26.00 -24.60 -6.44
CA ILE A 9 -26.22 -24.32 -7.85
C ILE A 9 -24.96 -23.64 -8.39
N ASP A 10 -24.50 -24.08 -9.56
CA ASP A 10 -23.33 -23.52 -10.22
C ASP A 10 -23.45 -22.00 -10.31
N GLY A 11 -22.38 -21.26 -9.96
CA GLY A 11 -22.44 -19.81 -9.71
C GLY A 11 -23.00 -18.97 -10.87
N PHE A 12 -23.04 -19.51 -12.08
CA PHE A 12 -23.63 -18.88 -13.25
C PHE A 12 -25.17 -18.97 -13.30
N GLU A 13 -25.76 -20.10 -12.87
CA GLU A 13 -27.19 -20.37 -13.01
C GLU A 13 -28.07 -19.60 -12.02
N ALA A 14 -27.48 -19.07 -10.94
CA ALA A 14 -28.18 -18.22 -9.97
C ALA A 14 -28.28 -16.74 -10.41
N LEU A 15 -27.67 -16.35 -11.54
CA LEU A 15 -27.82 -15.00 -12.08
C LEU A 15 -29.18 -14.83 -12.78
N PRO A 16 -29.75 -13.61 -12.84
CA PRO A 16 -30.95 -13.35 -13.64
C PRO A 16 -30.79 -13.80 -15.10
N PRO A 17 -31.84 -14.36 -15.74
CA PRO A 17 -31.77 -14.87 -17.12
C PRO A 17 -31.21 -13.87 -18.14
N ASP A 18 -31.52 -12.57 -17.95
CA ASP A 18 -31.05 -11.49 -18.83
C ASP A 18 -29.53 -11.29 -18.74
N ILE A 19 -28.96 -11.38 -17.53
CA ILE A 19 -27.51 -11.29 -17.30
C ILE A 19 -26.81 -12.53 -17.85
N GLN A 20 -27.38 -13.73 -17.64
CA GLN A 20 -26.85 -14.97 -18.20
C GLN A 20 -26.79 -14.91 -19.73
N ALA A 21 -27.87 -14.45 -20.38
CA ALA A 21 -27.93 -14.31 -21.82
C ALA A 21 -26.85 -13.34 -22.35
N MET A 22 -26.61 -12.23 -21.63
CA MET A 22 -25.57 -11.27 -22.00
C MET A 22 -24.16 -11.81 -21.80
N LEU A 23 -23.88 -12.52 -20.71
CA LEU A 23 -22.56 -13.11 -20.48
C LEU A 23 -22.22 -14.17 -21.54
N LYS A 24 -23.18 -15.01 -21.93
CA LYS A 24 -23.01 -16.03 -23.01
C LYS A 24 -22.83 -15.44 -24.41
N ARG A 25 -23.31 -14.21 -24.65
CA ARG A 25 -23.22 -13.56 -25.96
C ARG A 25 -21.76 -13.28 -26.32
N LYS A 26 -21.27 -13.74 -27.47
CA LYS A 26 -19.89 -13.45 -27.91
C LYS A 26 -19.68 -11.94 -28.06
N SER A 27 -18.55 -11.44 -27.58
CA SER A 27 -18.18 -10.04 -27.76
C SER A 27 -17.98 -9.73 -29.26
N SER A 28 -18.63 -8.66 -29.71
CA SER A 28 -18.65 -8.25 -31.12
C SER A 28 -18.46 -6.73 -31.25
N ARG A 29 -18.74 -6.17 -32.43
CA ARG A 29 -18.74 -4.72 -32.63
C ARG A 29 -19.82 -4.02 -31.80
N ASP A 30 -20.91 -4.72 -31.46
CA ASP A 30 -21.97 -4.21 -30.58
C ASP A 30 -21.40 -3.87 -29.18
N PRO A 31 -21.44 -2.58 -28.77
CA PRO A 31 -20.96 -2.12 -27.47
C PRO A 31 -21.46 -2.94 -26.29
N ILE A 32 -22.74 -3.33 -26.29
CA ILE A 32 -23.38 -4.04 -25.17
C ILE A 32 -22.75 -5.42 -24.95
N SER A 33 -22.31 -6.06 -26.02
CA SER A 33 -21.67 -7.38 -25.98
C SER A 33 -20.20 -7.35 -25.54
N ARG A 34 -19.57 -6.17 -25.41
CA ARG A 34 -18.15 -6.03 -25.07
C ARG A 34 -17.89 -6.30 -23.59
N PHE A 35 -16.65 -6.71 -23.29
CA PHE A 35 -16.21 -7.04 -21.94
C PHE A 35 -16.56 -5.96 -20.91
N SER A 36 -16.28 -4.68 -21.20
CA SER A 36 -16.53 -3.58 -20.25
C SER A 36 -18.00 -3.47 -19.86
N ASN A 37 -18.93 -3.60 -20.81
CA ASN A 37 -20.37 -3.52 -20.52
C ASN A 37 -20.87 -4.76 -19.75
N LYS A 38 -20.34 -5.94 -20.05
CA LYS A 38 -20.61 -7.15 -19.25
C LYS A 38 -20.14 -7.02 -17.81
N LEU A 39 -18.94 -6.47 -17.60
CA LEU A 39 -18.39 -6.21 -16.28
C LEU A 39 -19.22 -5.15 -15.54
N HIS A 40 -19.59 -4.07 -16.21
CA HIS A 40 -20.43 -3.01 -15.65
C HIS A 40 -21.79 -3.53 -15.20
N MET A 41 -22.42 -4.37 -16.02
CA MET A 41 -23.69 -5.02 -15.69
C MET A 41 -23.58 -5.90 -14.43
N LEU A 42 -22.49 -6.67 -14.30
CA LEU A 42 -22.23 -7.49 -13.11
C LEU A 42 -22.03 -6.61 -11.86
N LEU A 43 -21.25 -5.53 -11.98
CA LEU A 43 -21.02 -4.58 -10.89
C LEU A 43 -22.33 -3.91 -10.42
N ASN A 44 -23.18 -3.48 -11.37
CA ASN A 44 -24.47 -2.88 -11.06
C ASN A 44 -25.50 -3.88 -10.52
N PHE A 45 -25.39 -5.17 -10.90
CA PHE A 45 -26.22 -6.22 -10.30
C PHE A 45 -25.89 -6.46 -8.82
N ALA A 46 -24.60 -6.46 -8.47
CA ALA A 46 -24.16 -6.62 -7.10
C ALA A 46 -24.37 -5.35 -6.26
N ASP A 47 -24.25 -4.17 -6.87
CA ASP A 47 -24.40 -2.86 -6.21
C ASP A 47 -23.67 -2.82 -4.85
N LYS A 48 -24.34 -2.46 -3.76
CA LYS A 48 -23.80 -2.44 -2.38
C LYS A 48 -24.07 -3.71 -1.58
N ASP A 49 -24.62 -4.75 -2.21
CA ASP A 49 -24.98 -6.01 -1.55
C ASP A 49 -23.75 -6.93 -1.45
N LEU A 50 -23.20 -7.05 -0.23
CA LEU A 50 -21.99 -7.83 0.04
C LEU A 50 -22.12 -9.31 -0.38
N MET A 51 -23.29 -9.91 -0.21
CA MET A 51 -23.51 -11.32 -0.57
C MET A 51 -23.42 -11.50 -2.08
N LYS A 52 -24.03 -10.59 -2.85
CA LYS A 52 -23.92 -10.61 -4.31
C LYS A 52 -22.51 -10.33 -4.78
N GLN A 53 -21.82 -9.37 -4.16
CA GLN A 53 -20.44 -9.05 -4.50
C GLN A 53 -19.52 -10.27 -4.33
N GLU A 54 -19.59 -10.95 -3.19
CA GLU A 54 -18.83 -12.18 -2.95
C GLU A 54 -19.23 -13.29 -3.92
N PHE A 55 -20.53 -13.42 -4.20
CA PHE A 55 -21.03 -14.42 -5.13
C PHE A 55 -20.51 -14.22 -6.56
N ILE A 56 -20.50 -12.99 -7.09
CA ILE A 56 -20.03 -12.72 -8.45
C ILE A 56 -18.51 -12.52 -8.54
N GLY A 57 -17.87 -12.18 -7.42
CA GLY A 57 -16.46 -11.82 -7.39
C GLY A 57 -16.17 -10.42 -7.93
N ALA A 58 -17.12 -9.49 -7.86
CA ALA A 58 -16.95 -8.11 -8.28
C ALA A 58 -17.95 -7.20 -7.56
N GLY A 59 -17.59 -5.94 -7.32
CA GLY A 59 -18.51 -4.98 -6.73
C GLY A 59 -17.98 -3.56 -6.74
N TRP A 60 -18.90 -2.59 -6.78
CA TRP A 60 -18.53 -1.20 -6.55
C TRP A 60 -18.05 -0.99 -5.12
N THR A 61 -17.06 -0.12 -4.99
CA THR A 61 -16.51 0.36 -3.71
C THR A 61 -16.80 1.87 -3.61
N GLU A 62 -16.26 2.54 -2.60
CA GLU A 62 -16.48 3.98 -2.44
C GLU A 62 -15.99 4.78 -3.67
N GLY A 63 -16.79 5.75 -4.11
CA GLY A 63 -16.50 6.57 -5.29
C GLY A 63 -16.79 5.86 -6.62
N ASN A 64 -15.83 5.93 -7.55
CA ASN A 64 -15.89 5.32 -8.89
C ASN A 64 -15.01 4.06 -9.00
N ASN A 65 -14.56 3.54 -7.86
CA ASN A 65 -13.68 2.39 -7.80
C ASN A 65 -14.49 1.11 -7.66
N PHE A 66 -13.95 0.00 -8.13
CA PHE A 66 -14.57 -1.31 -7.98
C PHE A 66 -13.52 -2.36 -7.65
N ARG A 67 -13.92 -3.39 -6.92
CA ARG A 67 -13.06 -4.53 -6.57
C ARG A 67 -13.43 -5.75 -7.41
N ILE A 68 -12.43 -6.56 -7.72
CA ILE A 68 -12.57 -7.83 -8.44
C ILE A 68 -11.85 -8.93 -7.67
N ASN A 69 -12.57 -10.01 -7.36
CA ASN A 69 -11.98 -11.30 -7.08
C ASN A 69 -11.78 -12.06 -8.40
N LYS A 70 -10.54 -12.08 -8.90
CA LYS A 70 -10.27 -12.59 -10.25
C LYS A 70 -10.63 -14.06 -10.39
N LYS A 71 -10.42 -14.88 -9.36
CA LYS A 71 -10.72 -16.33 -9.37
C LYS A 71 -12.21 -16.60 -9.46
N ARG A 72 -13.04 -15.78 -8.80
CA ARG A 72 -14.49 -15.93 -8.85
C ARG A 72 -15.09 -15.32 -10.12
N LEU A 73 -14.63 -14.14 -10.51
CA LEU A 73 -15.14 -13.45 -11.70
C LEU A 73 -14.90 -14.27 -12.99
N ILE A 74 -13.75 -14.96 -13.11
CA ILE A 74 -13.49 -15.81 -14.29
C ILE A 74 -14.45 -16.99 -14.41
N GLN A 75 -14.94 -17.53 -13.28
CA GLN A 75 -15.92 -18.61 -13.26
C GLN A 75 -17.28 -18.10 -13.76
N ILE A 76 -17.68 -16.90 -13.30
CA ILE A 76 -18.95 -16.28 -13.68
C ILE A 76 -18.95 -15.82 -15.14
N MET A 77 -17.84 -15.25 -15.61
CA MET A 77 -17.72 -14.76 -16.98
C MET A 77 -17.35 -15.86 -18.00
N ASP A 78 -17.03 -17.07 -17.54
CA ASP A 78 -16.54 -18.20 -18.34
C ASP A 78 -15.37 -17.82 -19.27
N ILE A 79 -14.34 -17.20 -18.69
CA ILE A 79 -13.12 -16.79 -19.40
C ILE A 79 -11.88 -17.26 -18.65
N LYS A 80 -10.74 -17.37 -19.36
CA LYS A 80 -9.46 -17.68 -18.70
C LYS A 80 -8.91 -16.46 -17.97
N LEU A 81 -8.16 -16.67 -16.88
CA LEU A 81 -7.50 -15.61 -16.12
C LEU A 81 -6.61 -14.70 -16.98
N ASN A 82 -5.88 -15.30 -17.94
CA ASN A 82 -5.05 -14.52 -18.87
C ASN A 82 -5.91 -13.60 -19.75
N THR A 83 -7.06 -14.07 -20.22
CA THR A 83 -8.02 -13.26 -20.99
C THR A 83 -8.57 -12.11 -20.16
N LEU A 84 -8.90 -12.36 -18.89
CA LEU A 84 -9.33 -11.31 -17.97
C LEU A 84 -8.24 -10.23 -17.80
N ASN A 85 -7.00 -10.63 -17.52
CA ASN A 85 -5.89 -9.69 -17.32
C ASN A 85 -5.58 -8.88 -18.60
N VAL A 86 -5.63 -9.52 -19.77
CA VAL A 86 -5.45 -8.83 -21.07
C VAL A 86 -6.58 -7.84 -21.30
N ASN A 87 -7.85 -8.23 -21.10
CA ASN A 87 -8.98 -7.33 -21.27
C ASN A 87 -8.89 -6.12 -20.33
N LEU A 88 -8.58 -6.32 -19.05
CA LEU A 88 -8.43 -5.23 -18.10
C LEU A 88 -7.34 -4.25 -18.54
N LYS A 89 -6.19 -4.76 -19.00
CA LYS A 89 -5.08 -3.94 -19.50
C LYS A 89 -5.43 -3.19 -20.80
N ASP A 90 -5.95 -3.90 -21.80
CA ASP A 90 -6.22 -3.35 -23.13
C ASP A 90 -7.34 -2.31 -23.11
N LEU A 91 -8.31 -2.49 -22.21
CA LEU A 91 -9.44 -1.58 -22.01
C LEU A 91 -9.13 -0.47 -20.98
N LYS A 92 -7.85 -0.29 -20.64
CA LYS A 92 -7.35 0.81 -19.79
C LYS A 92 -7.95 0.82 -18.38
N PHE A 93 -8.32 -0.35 -17.84
CA PHE A 93 -8.60 -0.47 -16.42
C PHE A 93 -7.28 -0.41 -15.64
N GLN A 94 -7.24 0.49 -14.66
CA GLN A 94 -6.08 0.72 -13.81
C GLN A 94 -6.28 -0.07 -12.52
N GLN A 95 -5.33 -0.94 -12.19
CA GLN A 95 -5.33 -1.65 -10.92
C GLN A 95 -4.78 -0.70 -9.85
N LEU A 96 -5.61 -0.37 -8.86
CA LEU A 96 -5.25 0.52 -7.75
C LEU A 96 -4.57 -0.22 -6.60
N HIS A 97 -4.90 -1.51 -6.37
CA HIS A 97 -4.30 -2.31 -5.30
C HIS A 97 -3.94 -3.72 -5.81
N SER A 98 -2.83 -4.28 -5.32
CA SER A 98 -2.46 -5.69 -5.50
C SER A 98 -3.40 -6.62 -4.72
N ASP A 99 -3.34 -7.91 -5.03
CA ASP A 99 -4.24 -8.93 -4.51
C ASP A 99 -4.21 -9.00 -2.97
N GLN A 100 -5.30 -8.62 -2.31
CA GLN A 100 -5.54 -8.82 -0.88
C GLN A 100 -6.65 -9.85 -0.72
N SER A 101 -6.33 -11.04 -0.20
CA SER A 101 -7.30 -12.14 0.03
C SER A 101 -8.10 -12.56 -1.22
N GLY A 102 -7.50 -12.49 -2.40
CA GLY A 102 -8.15 -12.80 -3.67
C GLY A 102 -8.79 -11.59 -4.37
N TRP A 103 -8.85 -10.43 -3.72
CA TRP A 103 -9.48 -9.20 -4.22
C TRP A 103 -8.45 -8.17 -4.70
N THR A 104 -8.74 -7.55 -5.85
CA THR A 104 -7.94 -6.49 -6.46
C THR A 104 -8.82 -5.27 -6.70
N LEU A 105 -8.32 -4.05 -6.46
CA LEU A 105 -9.07 -2.82 -6.66
C LEU A 105 -8.75 -2.20 -8.01
N TRP A 106 -9.75 -1.64 -8.69
CA TRP A 106 -9.66 -1.13 -10.06
C TRP A 106 -10.46 0.16 -10.25
N CYS A 107 -10.03 0.97 -11.21
CA CYS A 107 -10.80 2.09 -11.74
C CYS A 107 -10.59 2.24 -13.25
N ARG A 108 -11.47 2.99 -13.92
CA ARG A 108 -11.31 3.41 -15.32
C ARG A 108 -12.08 4.71 -15.52
N GLU A 109 -11.46 5.68 -16.20
CA GLU A 109 -12.11 6.94 -16.52
C GLU A 109 -13.36 6.71 -17.38
N GLY A 110 -14.47 7.38 -17.05
CA GLY A 110 -15.77 7.16 -17.70
C GLY A 110 -16.46 5.84 -17.32
N PHE A 111 -15.88 5.02 -16.45
CA PHE A 111 -16.45 3.76 -15.96
C PHE A 111 -16.88 3.90 -14.50
N THR A 112 -18.13 4.32 -14.30
CA THR A 112 -18.75 4.65 -13.01
C THR A 112 -20.07 3.89 -12.85
N PRO A 113 -20.67 3.83 -11.64
CA PRO A 113 -21.97 3.17 -11.47
C PRO A 113 -23.06 3.68 -12.42
N ASN A 114 -23.00 4.96 -12.79
CA ASN A 114 -24.00 5.64 -13.62
C ASN A 114 -23.63 5.73 -15.11
N SER A 115 -22.51 5.12 -15.53
CA SER A 115 -22.06 5.18 -16.93
C SER A 115 -23.04 4.46 -17.87
N THR A 116 -23.28 5.07 -19.04
CA THR A 116 -24.07 4.49 -20.12
C THR A 116 -23.22 3.59 -21.02
N VAL A 117 -23.87 2.82 -21.88
CA VAL A 117 -23.20 1.93 -22.84
C VAL A 117 -22.25 2.69 -23.77
N ASP A 118 -22.62 3.93 -24.15
CA ASP A 118 -21.83 4.79 -25.02
C ASP A 118 -20.62 5.37 -24.31
N ASP A 119 -20.76 5.79 -23.05
CA ASP A 119 -19.65 6.24 -22.19
C ASP A 119 -18.57 5.16 -22.04
N ILE A 120 -19.00 3.90 -21.98
CA ILE A 120 -18.10 2.74 -21.83
C ILE A 120 -17.41 2.38 -23.16
N ALA A 121 -18.04 2.70 -24.30
CA ALA A 121 -17.61 2.30 -25.65
C ALA A 121 -16.61 3.26 -26.31
N GLU A 122 -16.63 4.54 -25.96
CA GLU A 122 -15.69 5.55 -26.47
C GLU A 122 -14.31 5.44 -25.80
N VAL A 123 -13.46 4.55 -26.30
CA VAL A 123 -12.01 4.68 -26.12
C VAL A 123 -11.49 5.44 -27.34
N LYS A 124 -11.38 6.78 -27.24
CA LYS A 124 -10.85 7.61 -28.34
C LYS A 124 -9.44 7.14 -28.71
N SER A 125 -9.27 6.79 -29.97
CA SER A 125 -7.99 6.38 -30.55
C SER A 125 -7.35 7.62 -31.18
N ASP A 126 -6.42 8.25 -30.47
CA ASP A 126 -5.74 9.44 -30.98
C ASP A 126 -4.69 9.07 -32.04
N LYS A 127 -5.04 9.31 -33.31
CA LYS A 127 -4.08 9.49 -34.41
C LYS A 127 -4.39 10.82 -35.10
N PHE A 128 -3.41 11.73 -35.06
CA PHE A 128 -3.30 13.00 -35.77
C PHE A 128 -4.25 14.15 -35.37
N ALA A 129 -3.71 15.12 -34.61
CA ALA A 129 -3.88 16.55 -34.90
C ALA A 129 -2.79 17.38 -34.19
N LYS A 130 -1.95 18.05 -34.99
CA LYS A 130 -1.01 19.08 -34.55
C LYS A 130 -1.78 20.37 -34.24
N ASN A 131 -1.36 21.06 -33.18
CA ASN A 131 -1.59 22.48 -32.85
C ASN A 131 -3.05 22.97 -32.89
N ASP A 132 -3.75 22.85 -31.76
CA ASP A 132 -3.96 23.96 -30.82
C ASP A 132 -4.67 23.41 -29.58
N LYS A 133 -4.26 23.85 -28.39
CA LYS A 133 -4.74 23.36 -27.09
C LYS A 133 -6.25 23.61 -26.92
N PRO A 134 -6.99 22.60 -26.45
CA PRO A 134 -7.91 22.82 -25.34
C PRO A 134 -7.63 21.84 -24.18
N LEU A 135 -7.70 22.41 -22.97
CA LEU A 135 -7.58 21.85 -21.63
C LEU A 135 -8.04 20.38 -21.46
N ALA A 136 -7.07 19.48 -21.39
CA ALA A 136 -7.21 18.17 -20.75
C ALA A 136 -6.85 18.28 -19.26
N PRO A 137 -7.46 17.49 -18.35
CA PRO A 137 -6.95 17.35 -16.99
C PRO A 137 -5.67 16.53 -17.05
N VAL A 138 -4.56 17.25 -17.02
CA VAL A 138 -3.19 16.74 -16.87
C VAL A 138 -3.06 16.14 -15.47
N PHE A 139 -3.36 14.84 -15.31
CA PHE A 139 -2.89 14.04 -14.17
C PHE A 139 -1.86 13.04 -14.68
N THR A 140 -0.61 13.33 -14.35
CA THR A 140 0.60 13.06 -15.12
C THR A 140 1.40 11.84 -14.67
N ASP A 141 1.70 10.95 -15.61
CA ASP A 141 2.83 10.00 -15.58
C ASP A 141 4.15 10.75 -15.25
N ASP A 142 4.28 12.01 -15.68
CA ASP A 142 5.41 12.90 -15.35
C ASP A 142 5.51 13.25 -13.85
N MET A 143 4.40 13.26 -13.10
CA MET A 143 4.42 13.57 -11.65
C MET A 143 4.91 12.37 -10.84
N GLN A 144 4.51 11.14 -11.22
CA GLN A 144 5.09 9.94 -10.63
C GLN A 144 6.57 9.79 -11.01
N GLN A 145 6.96 10.10 -12.24
CA GLN A 145 8.37 10.12 -12.64
C GLN A 145 9.17 11.19 -11.88
N SER A 146 8.59 12.37 -11.64
CA SER A 146 9.22 13.43 -10.84
C SER A 146 9.36 13.03 -9.37
N LYS A 147 8.34 12.42 -8.76
CA LYS A 147 8.40 11.90 -7.38
C LYS A 147 9.38 10.73 -7.25
N LEU A 148 9.45 9.85 -8.23
CA LEU A 148 10.48 8.80 -8.30
C LEU A 148 11.90 9.38 -8.43
N ALA A 149 12.06 10.49 -9.16
CA ALA A 149 13.32 11.21 -9.24
C ALA A 149 13.68 11.87 -7.89
N VAL A 150 12.70 12.40 -7.15
CA VAL A 150 12.90 12.94 -5.79
C VAL A 150 13.32 11.84 -4.80
N LEU A 151 12.77 10.62 -4.94
CA LEU A 151 13.15 9.48 -4.11
C LEU A 151 14.42 8.76 -4.58
N LYS A 152 15.18 9.31 -5.55
CA LYS A 152 16.40 8.67 -6.07
C LYS A 152 17.43 8.43 -4.97
N ASP A 153 17.52 9.36 -4.02
CA ASP A 153 18.54 9.36 -2.96
C ASP A 153 18.18 8.42 -1.78
N ILE A 154 16.94 7.92 -1.73
CA ILE A 154 16.57 6.88 -0.77
C ILE A 154 17.33 5.59 -1.10
N THR A 155 18.13 5.16 -0.14
CA THR A 155 18.97 3.97 -0.21
C THR A 155 18.52 2.96 0.84
N LEU A 156 18.34 1.71 0.43
CA LEU A 156 17.90 0.62 1.31
C LEU A 156 18.99 -0.44 1.40
N GLY A 157 19.42 -0.76 2.62
CA GLY A 157 20.34 -1.85 2.90
C GLY A 157 19.66 -3.20 2.79
N LYS A 158 20.42 -4.22 2.38
CA LYS A 158 19.95 -5.61 2.20
C LYS A 158 18.70 -5.76 1.33
N CYS A 159 18.49 -4.83 0.39
CA CYS A 159 17.37 -4.78 -0.53
C CYS A 159 17.88 -4.76 -1.97
N ASP A 160 17.29 -5.56 -2.86
CA ASP A 160 17.66 -5.53 -4.27
C ASP A 160 17.04 -4.33 -5.01
N SER A 161 17.53 -4.07 -6.22
CA SER A 161 17.04 -2.94 -7.02
C SER A 161 15.56 -3.06 -7.40
N SER A 162 15.04 -4.28 -7.60
CA SER A 162 13.64 -4.52 -7.94
C SER A 162 12.73 -4.22 -6.76
N GLN A 163 13.06 -4.75 -5.58
CA GLN A 163 12.37 -4.49 -4.33
C GLN A 163 12.39 -2.99 -3.99
N THR A 164 13.53 -2.32 -4.18
CA THR A 164 13.65 -0.88 -3.97
C THR A 164 12.68 -0.09 -4.87
N GLN A 165 12.53 -0.49 -6.14
CA GLN A 165 11.57 0.16 -7.05
C GLN A 165 10.12 -0.10 -6.65
N ILE A 166 9.80 -1.32 -6.21
CA ILE A 166 8.46 -1.66 -5.71
C ILE A 166 8.13 -0.82 -4.47
N TYR A 167 9.04 -0.77 -3.50
CA TYR A 167 8.91 0.05 -2.30
C TYR A 167 8.68 1.53 -2.63
N LYS A 168 9.46 2.11 -3.55
CA LYS A 168 9.29 3.53 -3.95
C LYS A 168 7.91 3.78 -4.54
N LYS A 169 7.41 2.86 -5.39
CA LYS A 169 6.07 2.97 -5.97
C LYS A 169 4.96 2.87 -4.93
N ILE A 170 5.04 1.90 -4.03
CA ILE A 170 4.07 1.72 -2.94
C ILE A 170 4.05 2.96 -2.04
N THR A 171 5.23 3.46 -1.67
CA THR A 171 5.37 4.65 -0.84
C THR A 171 4.75 5.89 -1.50
N ILE A 172 5.00 6.11 -2.79
CA ILE A 172 4.36 7.21 -3.53
C ILE A 172 2.84 7.06 -3.55
N SER A 173 2.33 5.85 -3.79
CA SER A 173 0.89 5.58 -3.79
C SER A 173 0.24 5.91 -2.45
N ILE A 174 0.82 5.45 -1.34
CA ILE A 174 0.30 5.71 0.00
C ILE A 174 0.35 7.22 0.32
N TRP A 175 1.45 7.88 -0.06
CA TRP A 175 1.60 9.32 0.10
C TRP A 175 0.53 10.11 -0.66
N GLU A 176 0.27 9.75 -1.92
CA GLU A 176 -0.77 10.37 -2.75
C GLU A 176 -2.16 10.13 -2.16
N GLU A 177 -2.44 8.94 -1.64
CA GLU A 177 -3.73 8.65 -0.98
C GLU A 177 -3.91 9.43 0.33
N LEU A 178 -2.83 9.63 1.09
CA LEU A 178 -2.87 10.36 2.36
C LEU A 178 -2.96 11.88 2.16
N ILE A 179 -2.25 12.45 1.18
CA ILE A 179 -2.08 13.90 1.03
C ILE A 179 -2.88 14.46 -0.16
N ASP A 180 -2.99 13.74 -1.27
CA ASP A 180 -3.62 14.20 -2.52
C ASP A 180 -5.10 13.77 -2.63
N SER A 181 -5.76 13.40 -1.53
CA SER A 181 -7.22 13.19 -1.51
C SER A 181 -7.93 14.46 -2.03
N PRO A 182 -8.89 14.36 -2.98
CA PRO A 182 -9.55 15.51 -3.60
C PRO A 182 -10.23 16.47 -2.62
N ILE A 183 -10.42 16.05 -1.37
CA ILE A 183 -11.06 16.79 -0.29
C ILE A 183 -10.08 17.73 0.44
N GLN A 184 -8.76 17.54 0.34
CA GLN A 184 -7.76 18.22 1.16
C GLN A 184 -6.65 18.88 0.34
N LYS A 185 -7.04 19.82 -0.54
CA LYS A 185 -6.09 20.73 -1.18
C LYS A 185 -5.72 21.87 -0.23
N SER A 186 -4.78 21.62 0.68
CA SER A 186 -4.01 22.65 1.39
C SER A 186 -2.81 21.97 2.02
N SER A 187 -1.62 22.55 1.83
CA SER A 187 -0.33 22.12 2.40
C SER A 187 -0.49 21.38 3.74
N ALA A 188 -0.36 20.05 3.73
CA ALA A 188 -0.60 19.24 4.92
C ALA A 188 0.39 19.64 6.01
N LEU A 189 -0.10 20.31 7.04
CA LEU A 189 0.69 20.59 8.22
C LEU A 189 1.06 19.23 8.85
N PRO A 190 2.27 19.06 9.42
CA PRO A 190 2.67 17.79 10.03
C PRO A 190 1.62 17.21 11.00
N ALA A 191 0.93 18.06 11.75
CA ALA A 191 -0.14 17.65 12.66
C ALA A 191 -1.35 16.99 11.94
N GLU A 192 -1.75 17.51 10.77
CA GLU A 192 -2.84 16.94 9.97
C GLU A 192 -2.43 15.58 9.41
N PHE A 193 -1.19 15.48 8.94
CA PHE A 193 -0.61 14.23 8.46
C PHE A 193 -0.56 13.15 9.56
N ILE A 194 -0.17 13.50 10.79
CA ILE A 194 -0.20 12.56 11.92
C ILE A 194 -1.62 12.05 12.18
N ASN A 195 -2.64 12.90 12.07
CA ASN A 195 -4.02 12.48 12.24
C ASN A 195 -4.46 11.49 11.15
N LEU A 196 -4.17 11.80 9.87
CA LEU A 196 -4.51 10.93 8.74
C LEU A 196 -3.77 9.58 8.82
N SER A 197 -2.47 9.63 9.13
CA SER A 197 -1.63 8.46 9.33
C SER A 197 -2.10 7.61 10.51
N ALA A 198 -2.56 8.23 11.60
CA ALA A 198 -3.09 7.51 12.75
C ALA A 198 -4.41 6.80 12.42
N VAL A 199 -5.26 7.39 11.58
CA VAL A 199 -6.48 6.71 11.12
C VAL A 199 -6.13 5.53 10.22
N ARG A 200 -5.14 5.67 9.33
CA ARG A 200 -4.75 4.67 8.34
C ARG A 200 -3.95 3.50 8.93
N PHE A 201 -2.92 3.78 9.72
CA PHE A 201 -1.92 2.79 10.13
C PHE A 201 -2.20 2.15 11.49
N ARG A 202 -3.17 2.66 12.27
CA ARG A 202 -3.47 2.08 13.59
C ARG A 202 -3.89 0.62 13.47
N ALA A 203 -3.48 -0.18 14.44
CA ALA A 203 -4.04 -1.52 14.58
C ALA A 203 -5.54 -1.43 14.93
N SER A 204 -6.32 -2.43 14.54
CA SER A 204 -7.78 -2.46 14.76
C SER A 204 -8.20 -2.27 16.23
N HIS A 205 -7.40 -2.77 17.16
CA HIS A 205 -7.61 -2.67 18.61
C HIS A 205 -6.96 -1.41 19.24
N GLN A 206 -6.18 -0.64 18.47
CA GLN A 206 -5.46 0.52 18.96
C GLN A 206 -6.36 1.76 18.98
N LYS A 207 -6.37 2.45 20.14
CA LYS A 207 -7.07 3.74 20.27
C LYS A 207 -6.39 4.80 19.40
N LEU A 208 -7.19 5.63 18.74
CA LEU A 208 -6.69 6.66 17.82
C LEU A 208 -5.70 7.63 18.49
N GLU A 209 -5.98 8.08 19.71
CA GLU A 209 -5.08 9.02 20.42
C GLU A 209 -3.73 8.39 20.75
N ASN A 210 -3.70 7.08 21.08
CA ASN A 210 -2.44 6.37 21.27
C ASN A 210 -1.66 6.24 19.96
N ALA A 211 -2.33 5.97 18.83
CA ALA A 211 -1.71 5.93 17.52
C ALA A 211 -1.10 7.28 17.14
N LYS A 212 -1.81 8.39 17.38
CA LYS A 212 -1.32 9.75 17.15
C LYS A 212 -0.07 10.05 17.98
N GLU A 213 -0.11 9.74 19.28
CA GLU A 213 1.02 9.99 20.17
C GLU A 213 2.28 9.23 19.73
N ILE A 214 2.12 7.96 19.36
CA ILE A 214 3.22 7.14 18.85
C ILE A 214 3.76 7.73 17.55
N LEU A 215 2.89 8.01 16.57
CA LEU A 215 3.30 8.57 15.27
C LEU A 215 4.01 9.91 15.43
N HIS A 216 3.50 10.80 16.27
CA HIS A 216 4.14 12.09 16.55
C HIS A 216 5.56 11.95 17.10
N ARG A 217 5.87 10.86 17.82
CA ARG A 217 7.21 10.63 18.39
C ARG A 217 8.18 10.00 17.38
N ILE A 218 7.69 9.09 16.54
CA ILE A 218 8.55 8.30 15.63
C ILE A 218 8.67 8.92 14.24
N PHE A 219 7.71 9.75 13.83
CA PHE A 219 7.73 10.43 12.56
C PHE A 219 8.55 11.71 12.69
N ILE A 220 9.79 11.65 12.24
CA ILE A 220 10.75 12.76 12.35
C ILE A 220 10.92 13.39 10.97
N CYS A 221 10.45 14.63 10.83
CA CYS A 221 10.74 15.45 9.67
C CYS A 221 12.13 16.08 9.78
N ALA A 222 12.81 16.24 8.65
CA ALA A 222 14.04 17.05 8.59
C ALA A 222 13.76 18.53 8.95
N ASP A 223 12.63 19.06 8.48
CA ASP A 223 12.11 20.38 8.86
C ASP A 223 10.76 20.21 9.59
N PRO A 224 10.65 20.56 10.88
CA PRO A 224 9.39 20.46 11.62
C PRO A 224 8.24 21.32 11.05
N SER A 225 8.54 22.29 10.19
CA SER A 225 7.55 23.17 9.56
C SER A 225 7.06 22.66 8.20
N GLN A 226 7.74 21.69 7.59
CA GLN A 226 7.42 21.19 6.26
C GLN A 226 7.43 19.67 6.23
N LEU A 227 6.38 19.08 5.67
CA LEU A 227 6.27 17.66 5.45
C LEU A 227 6.64 17.34 3.99
N THR A 228 7.63 16.49 3.78
CA THR A 228 8.01 16.05 2.43
C THR A 228 7.75 14.56 2.21
N ILE A 229 7.65 14.17 0.93
CA ILE A 229 7.58 12.76 0.55
C ILE A 229 8.84 11.97 0.94
N ILE A 230 9.98 12.65 1.09
CA ILE A 230 11.23 12.03 1.55
C ILE A 230 11.11 11.63 3.02
N ASP A 231 10.61 12.53 3.88
CA ASP A 231 10.36 12.22 5.30
C ASP A 231 9.43 11.00 5.44
N PHE A 232 8.37 10.98 4.63
CA PHE A 232 7.45 9.85 4.58
C PHE A 232 8.11 8.56 4.09
N ALA A 233 8.92 8.63 3.04
CA ALA A 233 9.65 7.48 2.52
C ALA A 233 10.58 6.91 3.58
N VAL A 234 11.39 7.74 4.25
CA VAL A 234 12.26 7.30 5.34
C VAL A 234 11.45 6.63 6.45
N PHE A 235 10.32 7.20 6.84
CA PHE A 235 9.43 6.57 7.82
C PHE A 235 8.94 5.18 7.37
N MET A 236 8.51 5.04 6.12
CA MET A 236 8.09 3.75 5.54
C MET A 236 9.25 2.76 5.41
N ALA A 237 10.47 3.22 5.15
CA ALA A 237 11.65 2.35 5.09
C ALA A 237 11.94 1.72 6.47
N ARG A 238 11.78 2.51 7.54
CA ARG A 238 12.04 2.08 8.93
C ARG A 238 11.02 1.08 9.45
N PHE A 239 9.74 1.27 9.12
CA PHE A 239 8.64 0.54 9.78
C PHE A 239 7.63 -0.11 8.85
N GLY A 240 7.69 0.11 7.53
CA GLY A 240 6.78 -0.51 6.58
C GLY A 240 6.90 -2.04 6.56
N PRO A 241 5.90 -2.75 6.00
CA PRO A 241 4.79 -2.22 5.20
C PRO A 241 3.61 -1.72 6.06
N GLU A 242 2.68 -0.96 5.46
CA GLU A 242 1.68 -0.15 6.20
C GLU A 242 0.74 -0.97 7.09
N GLU A 243 0.42 -2.20 6.71
CA GLU A 243 -0.58 -3.06 7.35
C GLU A 243 -0.14 -3.50 8.75
N THR A 244 1.18 -3.62 8.94
CA THR A 244 1.78 -4.09 10.21
C THR A 244 2.76 -3.09 10.80
N LEU A 245 2.77 -1.86 10.27
CA LEU A 245 3.70 -0.81 10.65
C LEU A 245 3.70 -0.56 12.17
N MET A 246 2.51 -0.37 12.74
CA MET A 246 2.37 -0.11 14.18
C MET A 246 2.81 -1.29 15.06
N GLN A 247 2.76 -2.52 14.53
CA GLN A 247 3.26 -3.69 15.25
C GLN A 247 4.79 -3.70 15.31
N LYS A 248 5.46 -3.34 14.20
CA LYS A 248 6.92 -3.21 14.16
C LYS A 248 7.41 -2.08 15.06
N VAL A 249 6.73 -0.93 15.03
CA VAL A 249 6.97 0.19 15.95
C VAL A 249 6.84 -0.27 17.41
N GLY A 250 5.72 -0.92 17.74
CA GLY A 250 5.48 -1.44 19.10
C GLY A 250 6.55 -2.44 19.53
N SER A 251 6.98 -3.33 18.63
CA SER A 251 8.05 -4.31 18.88
C SER A 251 9.38 -3.61 19.21
N LEU A 252 9.78 -2.59 18.43
CA LEU A 252 11.00 -1.82 18.69
C LEU A 252 10.93 -1.04 20.00
N LEU A 253 9.84 -0.29 20.22
CA LEU A 253 9.67 0.52 21.44
C LEU A 253 9.64 -0.34 22.68
N LYS A 254 8.92 -1.47 22.65
CA LYS A 254 8.88 -2.43 23.76
C LYS A 254 10.27 -2.96 24.06
N SER A 255 11.00 -3.38 23.03
CA SER A 255 12.37 -3.88 23.18
C SER A 255 13.31 -2.83 23.78
N SER A 256 13.19 -1.56 23.37
CA SER A 256 13.95 -0.47 23.99
C SER A 256 13.59 -0.26 25.45
N ASN A 257 12.30 -0.19 25.77
CA ASN A 257 11.82 0.10 27.12
C ASN A 257 12.19 -1.01 28.12
N GLU A 258 12.22 -2.27 27.67
CA GLU A 258 12.63 -3.41 28.47
C GLU A 258 14.15 -3.47 28.70
N ASN A 259 14.95 -2.76 27.89
CA ASN A 259 16.42 -2.82 27.92
C ASN A 259 17.04 -1.43 28.18
N ASN A 260 16.61 -0.72 29.23
CA ASN A 260 17.19 0.58 29.64
C ASN A 260 17.00 1.76 28.65
N ASN A 261 15.96 1.72 27.81
CA ASN A 261 15.61 2.82 26.91
C ASN A 261 16.77 3.22 25.96
N TRP A 262 17.37 2.24 25.29
CA TRP A 262 18.53 2.43 24.41
C TRP A 262 18.21 3.13 23.09
N LEU A 263 16.95 3.14 22.66
CA LEU A 263 16.55 3.72 21.37
C LEU A 263 16.74 5.25 21.36
N ARG A 264 17.36 5.75 20.30
CA ARG A 264 17.51 7.15 19.96
C ARG A 264 16.85 7.38 18.60
N LEU A 265 15.75 8.13 18.60
CA LEU A 265 14.99 8.38 17.37
C LEU A 265 15.63 9.50 16.53
N THR A 266 16.31 10.45 17.16
CA THR A 266 17.03 11.54 16.49
C THR A 266 18.49 11.17 16.23
N THR A 267 18.92 11.31 14.98
CA THR A 267 20.28 10.95 14.52
C THR A 267 21.27 12.11 14.54
N ALA A 268 20.82 13.32 14.90
CA ALA A 268 21.66 14.52 14.86
C ALA A 268 22.96 14.27 15.63
N LYS A 269 24.09 14.17 14.89
CA LYS A 269 25.43 13.86 15.41
C LYS A 269 25.89 14.76 16.55
N ASN A 270 25.31 15.94 16.68
CA ASN A 270 25.62 16.92 17.74
C ASN A 270 24.77 16.75 19.02
N SER A 271 23.81 15.82 19.00
CA SER A 271 22.86 15.54 20.10
C SER A 271 23.13 14.20 20.76
N LEU A 272 24.05 13.39 20.22
CA LEU A 272 24.51 12.18 20.87
C LEU A 272 25.37 12.62 22.06
N PRO A 273 24.94 12.40 23.31
CA PRO A 273 25.75 12.75 24.47
C PRO A 273 27.12 12.05 24.36
N ASN A 274 28.16 12.68 24.89
CA ASN A 274 29.48 12.08 25.08
C ASN A 274 29.35 10.80 25.95
N GLU A 275 28.96 9.68 25.35
CA GLU A 275 28.70 8.42 26.04
C GLU A 275 29.67 7.37 25.52
N ASN A 276 30.93 7.48 25.94
CA ASN A 276 31.99 6.50 25.69
C ASN A 276 31.76 5.15 26.42
N SER A 277 30.53 4.80 26.84
CA SER A 277 30.31 3.65 27.73
C SER A 277 28.90 3.02 27.75
N SER A 278 27.90 3.52 27.01
CA SER A 278 26.52 3.01 27.10
C SER A 278 26.08 2.25 25.84
N PHE A 279 25.14 1.32 25.99
CA PHE A 279 24.45 0.67 24.88
C PHE A 279 23.34 1.58 24.35
N TYR A 280 23.37 1.89 23.05
CA TYR A 280 22.34 2.71 22.40
C TYR A 280 22.13 2.31 20.94
N GLY A 281 21.04 2.75 20.34
CA GLY A 281 20.78 2.49 18.93
C GLY A 281 19.99 3.58 18.23
N PHE A 282 20.23 3.75 16.93
CA PHE A 282 19.60 4.76 16.10
C PHE A 282 19.41 4.28 14.65
N PHE A 283 18.55 4.95 13.89
CA PHE A 283 18.37 4.67 12.46
C PHE A 283 19.51 5.24 11.62
N ASP A 284 20.00 4.48 10.65
CA ASP A 284 21.07 4.96 9.76
C ASP A 284 20.59 6.13 8.89
N GLU A 285 21.48 7.09 8.63
CA GLU A 285 21.25 8.23 7.75
C GLU A 285 21.50 7.88 6.27
N ILE A 286 22.33 6.86 6.01
CA ILE A 286 22.70 6.41 4.67
C ILE A 286 21.72 5.35 4.18
N GLU A 287 21.57 4.24 4.91
CA GLU A 287 20.65 3.16 4.57
C GLU A 287 19.35 3.33 5.35
N ASN A 288 18.29 3.88 4.74
CA ASN A 288 17.14 4.41 5.47
C ASN A 288 16.24 3.36 6.16
N ASN A 289 16.37 2.08 5.80
CA ASN A 289 15.78 0.96 6.54
C ASN A 289 16.73 0.33 7.57
N GLY A 290 17.96 0.85 7.66
CA GLY A 290 19.02 0.39 8.53
C GLY A 290 18.89 0.95 9.94
N PHE A 291 19.31 0.15 10.89
CA PHE A 291 19.33 0.44 12.30
C PHE A 291 20.68 0.00 12.87
N VAL A 292 21.35 0.93 13.56
CA VAL A 292 22.68 0.75 14.11
C VAL A 292 22.57 0.63 15.61
N LEU A 293 23.09 -0.45 16.17
CA LEU A 293 23.26 -0.67 17.60
C LEU A 293 24.73 -0.47 17.96
N HIS A 294 25.02 0.48 18.82
CA HIS A 294 26.34 0.68 19.42
C HIS A 294 26.44 -0.06 20.73
N ARG A 295 27.53 -0.81 20.88
CA ARG A 295 27.89 -1.49 22.12
C ARG A 295 28.96 -0.69 22.89
N PRO A 296 29.01 -0.82 24.22
CA PRO A 296 30.07 -0.27 25.08
C PRO A 296 31.49 -0.70 24.70
N ASP A 297 31.65 -1.87 24.07
CA ASP A 297 32.95 -2.36 23.59
C ASP A 297 33.43 -1.67 22.30
N GLY A 298 32.63 -0.71 21.78
CA GLY A 298 32.91 0.02 20.55
C GLY A 298 32.47 -0.70 19.28
N THR A 299 31.93 -1.91 19.37
CA THR A 299 31.40 -2.63 18.21
C THR A 299 30.02 -2.12 17.81
N THR A 300 29.70 -2.23 16.52
CA THR A 300 28.38 -1.92 15.99
C THR A 300 27.71 -3.15 15.39
N SER A 301 26.40 -3.27 15.58
CA SER A 301 25.56 -4.21 14.86
C SER A 301 24.61 -3.46 13.95
N HIS A 302 24.52 -3.91 12.69
CA HIS A 302 23.65 -3.33 11.68
C HIS A 302 22.49 -4.30 11.42
N LEU A 303 21.28 -3.78 11.55
CA LEU A 303 20.02 -4.47 11.32
C LEU A 303 19.22 -3.70 10.28
N TYR A 304 18.47 -4.41 9.46
CA TYR A 304 17.70 -3.82 8.38
C TYR A 304 16.26 -4.28 8.46
N ASN A 305 15.33 -3.33 8.38
CA ASN A 305 13.93 -3.66 8.15
C ASN A 305 13.75 -4.12 6.69
N ILE A 306 13.10 -5.27 6.51
CA ILE A 306 12.69 -5.74 5.19
C ILE A 306 11.36 -5.07 4.86
N VAL A 307 11.43 -4.06 3.98
CA VAL A 307 10.38 -3.05 3.76
C VAL A 307 9.06 -3.60 3.21
N ASP A 308 9.08 -4.76 2.57
CA ASP A 308 7.93 -5.45 1.96
C ASP A 308 7.42 -6.64 2.79
N THR A 309 8.05 -6.95 3.93
CA THR A 309 7.73 -8.12 4.75
C THR A 309 6.88 -7.72 5.97
N PRO A 310 5.69 -8.29 6.18
CA PRO A 310 4.83 -7.96 7.32
C PRO A 310 5.41 -8.44 8.66
N ALA A 311 4.94 -7.87 9.78
CA ALA A 311 5.39 -8.24 11.13
C ALA A 311 5.03 -9.68 11.55
N THR A 312 4.20 -10.39 10.78
CA THR A 312 3.89 -11.81 10.98
C THR A 312 4.98 -12.75 10.48
N GLU A 313 5.97 -12.22 9.76
CA GLU A 313 7.10 -12.96 9.18
C GLU A 313 8.43 -12.38 9.68
N ALA A 314 9.54 -13.00 9.28
CA ALA A 314 10.88 -12.54 9.63
C ALA A 314 11.23 -11.24 8.90
N TYR A 315 10.95 -10.11 9.54
CA TYR A 315 11.05 -8.77 8.95
C TYR A 315 12.35 -8.02 9.27
N LEU A 316 13.23 -8.58 10.10
CA LEU A 316 14.55 -8.04 10.36
C LEU A 316 15.61 -8.95 9.73
N ILE A 317 16.65 -8.35 9.18
CA ILE A 317 17.84 -9.03 8.69
C ILE A 317 19.09 -8.31 9.16
N ASP A 318 20.11 -9.05 9.58
CA ASP A 318 21.39 -8.45 9.96
C ASP A 318 22.37 -8.31 8.78
N ALA A 319 23.57 -7.84 9.08
CA ALA A 319 24.65 -7.71 8.11
C ALA A 319 25.09 -9.06 7.48
N ASP A 320 24.91 -10.17 8.18
CA ASP A 320 25.32 -11.51 7.73
C ASP A 320 24.20 -12.24 6.96
N GLY A 321 23.00 -11.66 6.93
CA GLY A 321 21.83 -12.21 6.23
C GLY A 321 20.95 -13.09 7.11
N GLN A 322 21.24 -13.19 8.40
CA GLN A 322 20.39 -13.89 9.36
C GLN A 322 19.11 -13.09 9.57
N LYS A 323 17.97 -13.79 9.47
CA LYS A 323 16.64 -13.19 9.64
C LYS A 323 16.11 -13.41 11.06
N TYR A 324 15.30 -12.45 11.52
CA TYR A 324 14.65 -12.46 12.83
C TYR A 324 13.17 -12.10 12.70
N ASN A 325 12.34 -12.75 13.52
CA ASN A 325 10.88 -12.56 13.53
C ASN A 325 10.45 -11.23 14.16
N SER A 326 11.29 -10.65 15.02
CA SER A 326 11.00 -9.40 15.72
C SER A 326 12.24 -8.87 16.40
N TRP A 327 12.16 -7.63 16.93
CA TRP A 327 13.20 -7.09 17.80
C TRP A 327 13.39 -7.97 19.06
N GLN A 328 12.31 -8.53 19.62
CA GLN A 328 12.40 -9.46 20.74
C GLN A 328 13.18 -10.73 20.38
N ASP A 329 12.93 -11.32 19.20
CA ASP A 329 13.66 -12.50 18.72
C ASP A 329 15.15 -12.20 18.51
N TYR A 330 15.47 -11.02 17.95
CA TYR A 330 16.86 -10.58 17.81
C TYR A 330 17.56 -10.48 19.19
N PHE A 331 16.96 -9.78 20.16
CA PHE A 331 17.58 -9.59 21.48
C PHE A 331 17.56 -10.85 22.36
N ALA A 332 16.65 -11.80 22.11
CA ALA A 332 16.72 -13.11 22.74
C ALA A 332 17.97 -13.90 22.31
N LYS A 333 18.39 -13.74 21.05
CA LYS A 333 19.59 -14.37 20.49
C LYS A 333 20.86 -13.54 20.73
N ASN A 334 20.71 -12.23 20.91
CA ASN A 334 21.78 -11.26 21.10
C ASN A 334 21.50 -10.41 22.35
N PRO A 335 21.55 -10.99 23.56
CA PRO A 335 21.12 -10.32 24.79
C PRO A 335 22.00 -9.12 25.13
N VAL A 336 21.34 -8.02 25.50
CA VAL A 336 22.00 -6.77 25.95
C VAL A 336 22.75 -6.99 27.27
N GLU A 337 22.29 -7.91 28.12
CA GLU A 337 22.89 -8.19 29.44
C GLU A 337 24.30 -8.79 29.37
N SER A 338 24.62 -9.53 28.29
CA SER A 338 25.98 -10.04 28.05
C SER A 338 27.04 -8.94 27.93
N ILE A 339 26.60 -7.70 27.78
CA ILE A 339 27.39 -6.51 27.53
C ILE A 339 27.59 -5.69 28.82
N PHE A 340 26.71 -5.86 29.82
CA PHE A 340 26.75 -5.10 31.08
C PHE A 340 27.43 -5.85 32.24
N GLY A 341 27.89 -7.08 32.04
CA GLY A 341 28.72 -7.82 32.99
C GLY A 341 28.16 -7.83 34.41
N TRP A 342 27.17 -8.69 34.68
CA TRP A 342 26.84 -9.12 36.04
C TRP A 342 27.27 -10.56 36.26
#